data_AF-A0A9N9LRW9-F1
#
_entry.id   AF-A0A9N9LRW9-F1
#
_cell.length_a   1.000
_cell.length_b   1.000
_cell.length_c   1.000
_cell.angle_alpha   90.00
_cell.angle_beta   90.00
_cell.angle_gamma   90.00
#
_symmetry.space_group_name_H-M   'P 1'
#
loop_
_entity.id
_entity.type
_entity.pdbx_description
1 polymer ?
#
loop_
_entity_poly.entity_id
_entity_poly.type
_entity_poly.pdbx_seq_one_letter_code
_entity_poly.pdbx_strand_id
1 'polypeptide(L)'
;MFKHLALFALMAAPLIEAHYGFAVLTKMSLEKLKLKGAYTNNITDKEIRCNVGGEQAGDDQGGTTKTFTAEAGTSLGFKMLLTSGMHPGPASVYMSKAPAAVSDYDGSGDWFKIHEESVISDESPMRSVETWTTFDKTQVNFTIPKDVPDGEYLVRIEHIGLQHVPAGPAEFYISCAH
;
A
#
# COMPACT_ATOMS: atom_id res chain seq x y z
N MET A 1 -52.26 -29.75 16.57
CA MET A 1 -51.81 -28.50 17.22
C MET A 1 -50.30 -28.40 17.00
N PHE A 2 -49.88 -27.52 16.09
CA PHE A 2 -48.50 -27.41 15.59
C PHE A 2 -47.60 -26.73 16.63
N LYS A 3 -46.48 -27.37 16.99
CA LYS A 3 -45.37 -26.71 17.71
C LYS A 3 -44.42 -26.13 16.66
N HIS A 4 -44.41 -24.80 16.52
CA HIS A 4 -43.42 -24.10 15.69
C HIS A 4 -42.07 -24.08 16.40
N LEU A 5 -41.09 -24.78 15.82
CA LEU A 5 -39.69 -24.66 16.14
C LEU A 5 -39.15 -23.46 15.36
N ALA A 6 -38.90 -22.33 16.03
CA ALA A 6 -38.28 -21.17 15.41
C ALA A 6 -36.78 -21.44 15.25
N LEU A 7 -36.37 -21.69 14.00
CA LEU A 7 -34.97 -21.82 13.63
C LEU A 7 -34.40 -20.40 13.47
N PHE A 8 -33.62 -19.92 14.44
CA PHE A 8 -32.81 -18.71 14.27
C PHE A 8 -31.66 -19.03 13.32
N ALA A 9 -31.80 -18.63 12.06
CA ALA A 9 -30.68 -18.59 11.13
C ALA A 9 -29.72 -17.48 11.59
N LEU A 10 -28.59 -17.88 12.17
CA LEU A 10 -27.47 -16.98 12.43
C LEU A 10 -26.94 -16.54 11.07
N MET A 11 -27.33 -15.36 10.59
CA MET A 11 -26.69 -14.76 9.43
C MET A 11 -25.27 -14.39 9.84
N ALA A 12 -24.30 -15.22 9.46
CA ALA A 12 -22.91 -14.80 9.41
C ALA A 12 -22.86 -13.66 8.39
N ALA A 13 -22.70 -12.43 8.87
CA ALA A 13 -22.33 -11.33 8.00
C ALA A 13 -21.04 -11.75 7.28
N PRO A 14 -20.94 -11.63 5.94
CA PRO A 14 -19.66 -11.81 5.29
C PRO A 14 -18.70 -10.80 5.93
N LEU A 15 -17.60 -11.29 6.51
CA LEU A 15 -16.44 -10.46 6.77
C LEU A 15 -15.99 -9.96 5.40
N ILE A 16 -16.42 -8.74 5.04
CA ILE A 16 -15.80 -8.00 3.95
C ILE A 16 -14.44 -7.60 4.52
N GLU A 17 -13.47 -8.50 4.40
CA GLU A 17 -12.09 -8.14 4.65
C GLU A 17 -11.62 -7.35 3.44
N ALA A 18 -11.68 -6.03 3.57
CA ALA A 18 -11.23 -5.09 2.56
C ALA A 18 -9.69 -5.06 2.58
N HIS A 19 -9.05 -6.14 2.12
CA HIS A 19 -7.62 -6.14 1.85
C HIS A 19 -7.37 -5.59 0.45
N TYR A 20 -6.58 -4.53 0.37
CA TYR A 20 -6.27 -3.89 -0.91
C TYR A 20 -4.76 -3.79 -1.12
N GLY A 21 -4.34 -3.83 -2.38
CA GLY A 21 -2.96 -3.54 -2.78
C GLY A 21 -2.90 -2.29 -3.64
N PHE A 22 -1.76 -1.58 -3.60
CA PHE A 22 -1.44 -0.52 -4.54
C PHE A 22 -0.77 -1.14 -5.76
N ALA A 23 -1.21 -0.80 -6.97
CA ALA A 23 -0.70 -1.48 -8.17
C ALA A 23 -0.22 -0.60 -9.30
N VAL A 24 -0.41 0.72 -9.26
CA VAL A 24 -0.18 1.54 -10.46
C VAL A 24 0.40 2.89 -10.12
N LEU A 25 1.56 3.21 -10.72
CA LEU A 25 2.00 4.59 -10.94
C LEU A 25 1.12 5.21 -12.03
N THR A 26 0.41 6.30 -11.72
CA THR A 26 -0.68 6.90 -12.52
C THR A 26 -0.36 7.34 -13.96
N LYS A 27 0.86 7.12 -14.47
CA LYS A 27 1.23 7.27 -15.89
C LYS A 27 1.41 5.94 -16.66
N MET A 28 1.33 4.79 -15.98
CA MET A 28 1.35 3.48 -16.61
C MET A 28 -0.07 2.93 -16.76
N SER A 29 -0.38 2.35 -17.93
CA SER A 29 -1.60 1.57 -18.10
C SER A 29 -1.61 0.38 -17.15
N LEU A 30 -2.81 0.02 -16.68
CA LEU A 30 -3.14 -1.19 -15.92
C LEU A 30 -2.75 -2.49 -16.67
N GLU A 31 -1.46 -2.72 -16.91
CA GLU A 31 -0.98 -4.01 -17.42
C GLU A 31 -0.71 -4.92 -16.22
N LYS A 32 -1.78 -5.57 -15.76
CA LYS A 32 -1.77 -6.85 -15.04
C LYS A 32 -0.65 -7.01 -14.00
N LEU A 33 -0.77 -6.35 -12.86
CA LEU A 33 -0.10 -6.79 -11.65
C LEU A 33 -1.16 -7.44 -10.75
N LYS A 34 -1.18 -8.77 -10.68
CA LYS A 34 -1.92 -9.46 -9.62
C LYS A 34 -1.02 -9.52 -8.40
N LEU A 35 -1.01 -8.45 -7.63
CA LEU A 35 -0.50 -8.49 -6.27
C LEU A 35 -1.50 -9.28 -5.43
N LYS A 36 -1.02 -10.28 -4.67
CA LYS A 36 -1.83 -10.83 -3.58
C LYS A 36 -2.21 -9.67 -2.67
N GLY A 37 -3.47 -9.60 -2.25
CA GLY A 37 -3.93 -8.67 -1.21
C GLY A 37 -3.30 -9.04 0.14
N ALA A 38 -1.99 -8.84 0.25
CA ALA A 38 -1.20 -9.17 1.41
C ALA A 38 -0.97 -7.87 2.17
N TYR A 39 -1.47 -7.80 3.38
CA TYR A 39 -0.93 -6.91 4.39
C TYR A 39 -0.07 -7.78 5.29
N THR A 40 1.01 -7.21 5.82
CA THR A 40 1.79 -7.84 6.89
C THR A 40 1.49 -7.10 8.18
N ASN A 41 1.58 -7.79 9.31
CA ASN A 41 1.63 -7.20 10.64
C ASN A 41 3.00 -7.41 11.31
N ASN A 42 3.96 -8.00 10.59
CA ASN A 42 5.31 -8.27 11.07
C ASN A 42 6.31 -7.28 10.47
N ILE A 43 6.76 -6.33 11.29
CA ILE A 43 7.69 -5.27 10.87
C ILE A 43 9.15 -5.74 10.77
N THR A 44 9.49 -6.92 11.28
CA THR A 44 10.87 -7.42 11.24
C THR A 44 11.20 -8.24 10.00
N ASP A 45 10.17 -8.62 9.23
CA ASP A 45 10.35 -9.42 8.02
C ASP A 45 10.75 -8.55 6.84
N LYS A 46 11.51 -9.12 5.90
CA LYS A 46 11.93 -8.43 4.66
C LYS A 46 10.74 -7.96 3.83
N GLU A 47 9.59 -8.62 4.01
CA GLU A 47 8.31 -8.31 3.37
C GLU A 47 7.83 -6.89 3.69
N ILE A 48 8.29 -6.27 4.79
CA ILE A 48 7.95 -4.86 5.08
C ILE A 48 8.51 -3.88 4.03
N ARG A 49 9.50 -4.30 3.23
CA ARG A 49 10.07 -3.45 2.17
C ARG A 49 9.13 -3.33 0.98
N CYS A 50 8.80 -4.46 0.36
CA CYS A 50 8.07 -4.49 -0.93
C CYS A 50 6.91 -5.50 -0.94
N ASN A 51 6.46 -5.96 0.22
CA ASN A 51 5.47 -7.01 0.44
C ASN A 51 5.98 -8.42 0.14
N VAL A 52 5.17 -9.43 0.44
CA VAL A 52 5.45 -10.86 0.21
C VAL A 52 5.77 -11.10 -1.26
N GLY A 53 6.96 -11.65 -1.56
CA GLY A 53 7.42 -11.94 -2.92
C GLY A 53 7.85 -10.70 -3.72
N GLY A 54 7.93 -9.53 -3.08
CA GLY A 54 8.32 -8.27 -3.72
C GLY A 54 9.84 -8.07 -3.81
N GLU A 55 10.64 -9.05 -3.39
CA GLU A 55 12.11 -8.94 -3.39
C GLU A 55 12.78 -9.32 -4.72
N GLN A 56 12.03 -9.83 -5.70
CA GLN A 56 12.49 -10.03 -7.08
C GLN A 56 11.58 -9.30 -8.06
N ALA A 57 12.13 -8.85 -9.18
CA ALA A 57 11.32 -8.36 -10.29
C ALA A 57 10.46 -9.48 -10.88
N GLY A 58 9.20 -9.16 -11.14
CA GLY A 58 8.17 -10.06 -11.64
C GLY A 58 6.96 -10.11 -10.72
N ASP A 59 5.96 -10.90 -11.11
CA ASP A 59 4.84 -11.25 -10.22
C ASP A 59 4.79 -12.77 -9.99
N ASP A 60 4.02 -13.19 -8.99
CA ASP A 60 3.74 -14.60 -8.66
C ASP A 60 3.11 -15.41 -9.82
N GLN A 61 2.79 -14.77 -10.96
CA GLN A 61 2.18 -15.37 -12.15
C GLN A 61 3.11 -15.31 -13.39
N GLY A 62 4.38 -14.96 -13.21
CA GLY A 62 5.36 -14.89 -14.29
C GLY A 62 5.26 -13.63 -15.17
N GLY A 63 4.59 -12.59 -14.68
CA GLY A 63 4.68 -11.23 -15.22
C GLY A 63 6.08 -10.66 -15.04
N THR A 64 6.44 -9.67 -15.86
CA THR A 64 7.71 -8.94 -15.76
C THR A 64 7.43 -7.53 -15.25
N THR A 65 8.02 -7.14 -14.11
CA THR A 65 7.99 -5.76 -13.65
C THR A 65 8.87 -4.92 -14.59
N LYS A 66 8.36 -3.75 -15.01
CA LYS A 66 9.05 -2.83 -15.92
C LYS A 66 9.54 -1.62 -15.12
N THR A 67 10.69 -1.07 -15.49
CA THR A 67 11.22 0.18 -14.96
C THR A 67 10.56 1.38 -15.65
N PHE A 68 10.06 2.35 -14.87
CA PHE A 68 9.45 3.57 -15.37
C PHE A 68 10.43 4.75 -15.35
N THR A 69 10.70 5.33 -16.51
CA THR A 69 11.52 6.55 -16.61
C THR A 69 10.71 7.80 -16.27
N ALA A 70 11.20 8.57 -15.29
CA ALA A 70 10.61 9.82 -14.86
C ALA A 70 11.70 10.87 -14.58
N GLU A 71 11.43 12.12 -14.94
CA GLU A 71 12.26 13.25 -14.53
C GLU A 71 12.00 13.60 -13.05
N ALA A 72 13.05 14.03 -12.35
CA ALA A 72 12.92 14.61 -11.03
C ALA A 72 11.92 15.80 -11.06
N GLY A 73 11.08 15.93 -10.03
CA GLY A 73 9.97 16.88 -10.02
C GLY A 73 8.69 16.39 -10.72
N THR A 74 8.68 15.19 -11.33
CA THR A 74 7.44 14.61 -11.89
C THR A 74 6.46 14.23 -10.79
N SER A 75 5.19 14.62 -10.94
CA SER A 75 4.09 14.09 -10.13
C SER A 75 3.64 12.72 -10.63
N LEU A 76 3.54 11.78 -9.70
CA LEU A 76 3.07 10.42 -9.87
C LEU A 76 2.02 10.11 -8.79
N GLY A 77 1.46 8.90 -8.80
CA GLY A 77 0.63 8.45 -7.71
C GLY A 77 0.44 6.95 -7.72
N PHE A 78 0.28 6.35 -6.54
CA PHE A 78 -0.07 4.95 -6.37
C PHE A 78 -1.58 4.82 -6.27
N LYS A 79 -2.18 4.07 -7.20
CA LYS A 79 -3.61 3.76 -7.19
C LYS A 79 -3.87 2.33 -6.69
N MET A 80 -4.91 2.19 -5.88
CA MET A 80 -5.42 0.90 -5.40
C MET A 80 -6.09 0.10 -6.52
N LEU A 81 -5.98 -1.23 -6.45
CA LEU A 81 -6.68 -2.14 -7.39
C LEU A 81 -8.17 -2.29 -7.10
N LEU A 82 -8.57 -2.07 -5.86
CA LEU A 82 -9.95 -2.19 -5.40
C LEU A 82 -10.54 -0.80 -5.16
N THR A 83 -11.87 -0.73 -5.18
CA THR A 83 -12.63 0.52 -5.03
C THR A 83 -13.13 0.77 -3.60
N SER A 84 -12.95 -0.18 -2.68
CA SER A 84 -13.11 0.10 -1.24
C SER A 84 -11.91 0.95 -0.84
N GLY A 85 -12.11 2.23 -0.52
CA GLY A 85 -11.02 3.15 -0.20
C GLY A 85 -10.19 2.73 1.02
N MET A 86 -9.16 3.51 1.32
CA MET A 86 -8.24 3.19 2.41
C MET A 86 -8.92 3.21 3.78
N HIS A 87 -8.51 2.27 4.63
CA HIS A 87 -8.80 2.24 6.07
C HIS A 87 -8.25 3.49 6.77
N PRO A 88 -8.70 3.80 8.00
CA PRO A 88 -8.15 4.89 8.79
C PRO A 88 -6.67 4.62 9.10
N GLY A 89 -5.77 5.53 8.70
CA GLY A 89 -4.34 5.31 8.85
C GLY A 89 -3.47 6.25 8.03
N PRO A 90 -2.18 6.43 8.37
CA PRO A 90 -1.28 7.24 7.55
C PRO A 90 -0.89 6.52 6.25
N ALA A 91 -0.52 7.30 5.24
CA ALA A 91 0.17 6.80 4.06
C ALA A 91 1.53 7.49 3.89
N SER A 92 2.53 6.77 3.39
CA SER A 92 3.87 7.30 3.14
C SER A 92 4.45 6.73 1.85
N VAL A 93 5.17 7.57 1.11
CA VAL A 93 5.93 7.14 -0.06
C VAL A 93 7.42 7.33 0.22
N TYR A 94 8.21 6.31 -0.10
CA TYR A 94 9.65 6.27 0.09
C TYR A 94 10.36 5.95 -1.22
N MET A 95 11.61 6.35 -1.33
CA MET A 95 12.50 5.98 -2.42
C MET A 95 13.79 5.36 -1.87
N SER A 96 14.36 4.42 -2.61
CA SER A 96 15.68 3.84 -2.34
C SER A 96 16.46 3.68 -3.63
N LYS A 97 17.67 4.23 -3.67
CA LYS A 97 18.53 4.18 -4.86
C LYS A 97 19.09 2.78 -5.04
N ALA A 98 18.92 2.21 -6.23
CA ALA A 98 19.53 0.94 -6.57
C ALA A 98 21.06 1.10 -6.73
N PRO A 99 21.87 0.17 -6.21
CA PRO A 99 23.32 0.19 -6.41
C PRO A 99 23.74 -0.23 -7.84
N ALA A 100 22.83 -0.88 -8.57
CA ALA A 100 22.98 -1.37 -9.94
C ALA A 100 21.59 -1.35 -10.62
N ALA A 101 21.33 -2.29 -11.55
CA ALA A 101 20.00 -2.46 -12.14
C ALA A 101 18.94 -2.70 -11.04
N VAL A 102 17.88 -1.89 -11.03
CA VAL A 102 16.81 -1.95 -10.05
C VAL A 102 15.98 -3.23 -10.14
N SER A 103 15.96 -3.89 -11.30
CA SER A 103 15.32 -5.19 -11.49
C SER A 103 15.93 -6.30 -10.63
N ASP A 104 17.18 -6.13 -10.21
CA ASP A 104 17.92 -7.08 -9.37
C ASP A 104 18.04 -6.60 -7.91
N TYR A 105 17.40 -5.48 -7.57
CA TYR A 105 17.56 -4.83 -6.26
C TYR A 105 16.43 -5.21 -5.29
N ASP A 106 16.79 -5.79 -4.14
CA ASP A 106 15.88 -6.28 -3.09
C ASP A 106 15.47 -5.21 -2.06
N GLY A 107 15.83 -3.94 -2.29
CA GLY A 107 15.57 -2.84 -1.35
C GLY A 107 16.42 -2.87 -0.08
N SER A 108 17.57 -3.55 -0.07
CA SER A 108 18.45 -3.65 1.11
C SER A 108 19.27 -2.41 1.46
N GLY A 109 19.31 -1.40 0.59
CA GLY A 109 19.96 -0.12 0.83
C GLY A 109 19.10 0.87 1.61
N ASP A 110 19.56 2.12 1.66
CA ASP A 110 18.92 3.18 2.42
C ASP A 110 17.60 3.63 1.79
N TRP A 111 16.63 3.95 2.64
CA TRP A 111 15.32 4.49 2.25
C TRP A 111 15.14 5.90 2.78
N PHE A 112 14.58 6.78 1.96
CA PHE A 112 14.18 8.13 2.37
C PHE A 112 12.72 8.39 2.01
N LYS A 113 12.00 9.06 2.91
CA LYS A 113 10.60 9.43 2.71
C LYS A 113 10.51 10.64 1.80
N ILE A 114 9.59 10.58 0.82
CA ILE A 114 9.34 11.68 -0.12
C ILE A 114 7.92 12.26 -0.01
N HIS A 115 7.01 11.54 0.66
CA HIS A 115 5.63 11.98 0.85
C HIS A 115 5.02 11.34 2.10
N GLU A 116 4.12 12.08 2.75
CA GLU A 116 3.31 11.60 3.87
C GLU A 116 1.91 12.22 3.81
N GLU A 117 0.90 11.38 4.00
CA GLU A 117 -0.46 11.78 4.32
C GLU A 117 -0.78 11.31 5.74
N SER A 118 -1.40 12.19 6.54
CA SER A 118 -1.62 11.99 7.97
C SER A 118 -2.98 12.55 8.41
N VAL A 119 -3.10 13.11 9.60
CA VAL A 119 -4.36 13.65 10.13
C VAL A 119 -4.66 15.08 9.65
N ILE A 120 -5.95 15.43 9.57
CA ILE A 120 -6.45 16.76 9.14
C ILE A 120 -6.21 17.85 10.20
N SER A 121 -6.03 17.49 11.48
CA SER A 121 -5.76 18.42 12.59
C SER A 121 -5.04 17.71 13.75
N ASP A 122 -4.58 18.49 14.74
CA ASP A 122 -3.99 17.99 15.99
C ASP A 122 -5.00 17.22 16.89
N GLU A 123 -6.22 16.98 16.39
CA GLU A 123 -7.16 16.10 17.08
C GLU A 123 -6.61 14.68 17.12
N SER A 124 -6.93 13.96 18.22
CA SER A 124 -6.45 12.59 18.36
C SER A 124 -6.92 11.74 17.16
N PRO A 125 -5.99 11.10 16.40
CA PRO A 125 -6.30 10.31 15.20
C PRO A 125 -7.32 9.20 15.41
N MET A 126 -7.59 8.86 16.67
CA MET A 126 -8.48 7.76 17.05
C MET A 126 -9.89 8.21 17.41
N ARG A 127 -10.22 9.50 17.27
CA ARG A 127 -11.57 10.00 17.58
C ARG A 127 -12.59 9.67 16.50
N SER A 128 -12.17 9.74 15.24
CA SER A 128 -13.03 9.45 14.10
C SER A 128 -12.17 9.01 12.91
N VAL A 129 -12.75 8.18 12.03
CA VAL A 129 -12.06 7.68 10.84
C VAL A 129 -11.78 8.80 9.84
N GLU A 130 -12.65 9.81 9.83
CA GLU A 130 -12.57 11.01 8.99
C GLU A 130 -11.43 11.94 9.39
N THR A 131 -10.76 11.72 10.53
CA THR A 131 -9.56 12.48 10.92
C THR A 131 -8.38 12.21 9.99
N TRP A 132 -8.33 11.05 9.31
CA TRP A 132 -7.26 10.67 8.41
C TRP A 132 -7.47 11.24 7.01
N THR A 133 -6.49 11.96 6.46
CA THR A 133 -6.58 12.51 5.09
C THR A 133 -6.66 11.42 4.03
N THR A 134 -6.25 10.19 4.36
CA THR A 134 -6.25 9.01 3.50
C THR A 134 -7.60 8.30 3.46
N PHE A 135 -8.46 8.49 4.47
CA PHE A 135 -9.66 7.70 4.64
C PHE A 135 -10.56 7.77 3.39
N ASP A 136 -10.99 6.62 2.91
CA ASP A 136 -11.80 6.44 1.69
C ASP A 136 -11.15 6.91 0.37
N LYS A 137 -9.91 7.42 0.38
CA LYS A 137 -9.16 7.65 -0.86
C LYS A 137 -8.77 6.32 -1.49
N THR A 138 -8.67 6.32 -2.82
CA THR A 138 -8.21 5.17 -3.62
C THR A 138 -6.83 5.38 -4.26
N GLN A 139 -6.20 6.52 -3.96
CA GLN A 139 -4.95 6.94 -4.58
C GLN A 139 -4.16 7.89 -3.67
N VAL A 140 -2.84 7.73 -3.67
CA VAL A 140 -1.88 8.64 -3.03
C VAL A 140 -1.02 9.28 -4.11
N ASN A 141 -1.02 10.60 -4.19
CA ASN A 141 -0.23 11.36 -5.17
C ASN A 141 1.02 11.93 -4.52
N PHE A 142 2.13 11.88 -5.24
CA PHE A 142 3.41 12.38 -4.75
C PHE A 142 4.22 12.99 -5.89
N THR A 143 5.27 13.73 -5.54
CA THR A 143 6.20 14.32 -6.51
C THR A 143 7.60 13.83 -6.19
N ILE A 144 8.32 13.39 -7.23
CA ILE A 144 9.74 13.03 -7.08
C ILE A 144 10.51 14.28 -6.67
N PRO A 145 11.33 14.26 -5.60
CA PRO A 145 12.13 15.42 -5.21
C PRO A 145 13.01 15.92 -6.37
N LYS A 146 13.07 17.23 -6.58
CA LYS A 146 13.84 17.82 -7.71
C LYS A 146 15.34 17.58 -7.60
N ASP A 147 15.83 17.46 -6.37
CA ASP A 147 17.26 17.34 -6.07
C ASP A 147 17.69 15.88 -5.85
N VAL A 148 16.83 14.91 -6.19
CA VAL A 148 17.21 13.49 -6.13
C VAL A 148 18.27 13.21 -7.20
N PRO A 149 19.38 12.51 -6.88
CA PRO A 149 20.40 12.21 -7.88
C PRO A 149 19.90 11.27 -8.97
N ASP A 150 20.34 11.44 -10.21
CA ASP A 150 20.00 10.52 -11.32
C ASP A 150 20.36 9.06 -11.00
N GLY A 151 19.50 8.13 -11.41
CA GLY A 151 19.70 6.69 -11.23
C GLY A 151 18.38 5.93 -11.18
N GLU A 152 18.47 4.62 -10.99
CA GLU A 152 17.29 3.78 -10.80
C GLU A 152 16.94 3.66 -9.32
N TYR A 153 15.64 3.62 -9.02
CA TYR A 153 15.12 3.64 -7.67
C TYR A 153 13.99 2.63 -7.50
N LEU A 154 13.94 1.97 -6.35
CA LEU A 154 12.66 1.45 -5.85
C LEU A 154 11.86 2.61 -5.25
N VAL A 155 10.56 2.64 -5.55
CA VAL A 155 9.59 3.54 -4.96
C VAL A 155 8.58 2.71 -4.20
N ARG A 156 8.47 2.92 -2.88
CA ARG A 156 7.60 2.16 -1.97
C ARG A 156 6.44 3.01 -1.52
N ILE A 157 5.22 2.52 -1.65
CA ILE A 157 4.05 3.03 -0.94
C ILE A 157 3.79 2.15 0.27
N GLU A 158 3.45 2.79 1.39
CA GLU A 158 3.01 2.17 2.63
C GLU A 158 1.73 2.87 3.09
N HIS A 159 0.70 2.10 3.40
CA HIS A 159 -0.46 2.56 4.15
C HIS A 159 -0.59 1.69 5.41
N ILE A 160 -0.76 2.31 6.57
CA ILE A 160 -0.85 1.60 7.85
C ILE A 160 -2.29 1.68 8.35
N GLY A 161 -3.09 0.63 8.12
CA GLY A 161 -4.46 0.54 8.64
C GLY A 161 -4.48 0.38 10.16
N LEU A 162 -5.21 1.26 10.84
CA LEU A 162 -5.30 1.34 12.30
C LEU A 162 -6.72 1.06 12.83
N GLN A 163 -7.63 0.56 12.01
CA GLN A 163 -9.03 0.29 12.38
C GLN A 163 -9.20 -0.71 13.53
N HIS A 164 -8.18 -1.55 13.76
CA HIS A 164 -8.18 -2.54 14.85
C HIS A 164 -7.44 -2.07 16.10
N VAL A 165 -6.70 -0.96 16.05
CA VAL A 165 -5.92 -0.44 17.19
C VAL A 165 -6.86 0.25 18.20
N PRO A 166 -6.66 0.10 19.52
CA PRO A 166 -5.59 -0.64 20.20
C PRO A 166 -5.93 -2.12 20.50
N ALA A 167 -7.11 -2.61 20.08
CA ALA A 167 -7.58 -3.95 20.41
C ALA A 167 -6.91 -5.07 19.59
N GLY A 168 -6.30 -4.72 18.47
CA GLY A 168 -5.65 -5.61 17.51
C GLY A 168 -4.45 -4.96 16.82
N PRO A 169 -3.82 -5.67 15.88
CA PRO A 169 -2.61 -5.20 15.21
C PRO A 169 -2.91 -4.10 14.20
N ALA A 170 -1.88 -3.31 13.88
CA ALA A 170 -1.88 -2.48 12.68
C ALA A 170 -1.71 -3.36 11.43
N GLU A 171 -2.23 -2.90 10.30
CA GLU A 171 -2.16 -3.60 9.02
C GLU A 171 -1.29 -2.80 8.04
N PHE A 172 -0.19 -3.38 7.57
CA PHE A 172 0.73 -2.70 6.67
C PHE A 172 0.46 -3.12 5.22
N TYR A 173 -0.08 -2.18 4.44
CA TYR A 173 -0.37 -2.32 3.01
C TYR A 173 0.78 -1.72 2.20
N ILE A 174 1.61 -2.56 1.60
CA ILE A 174 2.89 -2.14 0.99
C ILE A 174 2.95 -2.62 -0.46
N SER A 175 3.53 -1.78 -1.33
CA SER A 175 3.94 -2.16 -2.68
C SER A 175 5.19 -1.39 -3.09
N CYS A 176 6.00 -1.98 -3.97
CA CYS A 176 7.10 -1.29 -4.64
C CYS A 176 6.87 -1.18 -6.15
N ALA A 177 7.46 -0.14 -6.75
CA ALA A 177 7.58 0.07 -8.18
C ALA A 177 9.02 0.50 -8.51
N HIS A 178 9.41 0.36 -9.77
CA HIS A 178 10.65 0.89 -10.31
C HIS A 178 10.44 1.41 -11.72
#